data_AF-A0A3S5HUE3-F1
#
_entry.id   AF-A0A3S5HUE3-F1
#
_cell.length_a   1.000
_cell.length_b   1.000
_cell.length_c   1.000
_cell.angle_alpha   90.00
_cell.angle_beta   90.00
_cell.angle_gamma   90.00
#
_symmetry.space_group_name_H-M   'P 1'
#
loop_
_entity.id
_entity.type
_entity.pdbx_description
1 polymer ?
#
loop_
_entity_poly.entity_id
_entity_poly.type
_entity_poly.pdbx_seq_one_letter_code
_entity_poly.pdbx_strand_id
1 'polypeptide(L)'
;NALVAPLKREKDQQLTTVQDKLLQKMGSNAYPFTFHFVEMAPCSVTLQPGEDDQGKPLGVEYYVKCWVGNNEEDKGHRRSTVQLAIKKLQYAPP
;
A
#
# COMPACT_ATOMS: atom_id res chain seq x y z
N ASN A 1 -4.88 10.96 0.90
CA ASN A 1 -4.80 9.98 -0.20
C ASN A 1 -3.81 10.49 -1.22
N ALA A 2 -2.88 9.66 -1.70
CA ALA A 2 -1.92 10.10 -2.71
C ALA A 2 -2.51 9.87 -4.11
N LEU A 3 -2.54 10.91 -4.95
CA LEU A 3 -2.90 10.79 -6.37
C LEU A 3 -1.76 10.09 -7.12
N VAL A 4 -2.03 8.96 -7.77
CA VAL A 4 -1.01 8.19 -8.51
C VAL A 4 -1.06 8.47 -10.02
N ALA A 5 -2.26 8.68 -10.58
CA ALA A 5 -2.45 8.95 -12.00
C ALA A 5 -3.64 9.92 -12.24
N PRO A 6 -3.52 10.87 -13.18
CA PRO A 6 -2.30 11.25 -13.90
C PRO A 6 -1.44 12.17 -13.03
N LEU A 7 -0.41 11.64 -12.38
CA LEU A 7 0.55 12.47 -11.65
C LEU A 7 1.71 12.84 -12.59
N LYS A 8 1.97 14.14 -12.75
CA LYS A 8 3.21 14.60 -13.39
C LYS A 8 4.34 14.24 -12.43
N ARG A 9 5.23 13.34 -12.87
CA ARG A 9 6.43 12.97 -12.11
C ARG A 9 7.19 14.25 -11.75
N GLU A 10 7.46 14.47 -10.47
CA GLU A 10 8.43 15.47 -10.07
C GLU A 10 9.81 15.00 -10.56
N LYS A 11 10.55 15.90 -11.23
CA LYS A 11 11.81 15.55 -11.91
C LYS A 11 12.87 14.98 -10.96
N ASP A 12 12.71 15.21 -9.65
CA ASP A 12 13.67 14.84 -8.61
C ASP A 12 13.28 13.58 -7.82
N GLN A 13 12.16 12.92 -8.18
CA GLN A 13 11.75 11.70 -7.49
C GLN A 13 12.67 10.52 -7.88
N GLN A 14 13.56 10.13 -6.98
CA GLN A 14 14.42 8.96 -7.18
C GLN A 14 13.58 7.69 -7.24
N LEU A 15 13.74 6.94 -8.32
CA LEU A 15 13.12 5.64 -8.52
C LEU A 15 14.01 4.53 -7.97
N THR A 16 13.38 3.50 -7.44
CA THR A 16 14.08 2.25 -7.12
C THR A 16 14.41 1.49 -8.42
N THR A 17 15.48 0.68 -8.40
CA THR A 17 15.84 -0.19 -9.53
C THR A 17 14.69 -1.09 -9.99
N VAL A 18 13.80 -1.50 -9.07
CA VAL A 18 12.62 -2.30 -9.39
C VAL A 18 11.58 -1.47 -10.14
N GLN A 19 11.30 -0.25 -9.67
CA GLN A 19 10.38 0.66 -10.37
C GLN A 19 10.87 0.96 -11.78
N ASP A 20 12.15 1.25 -11.99
CA ASP A 20 12.71 1.50 -13.33
C ASP A 20 12.48 0.32 -14.28
N LYS A 21 12.79 -0.90 -13.84
CA LYS A 21 12.56 -2.12 -14.63
C LYS A 21 11.08 -2.35 -14.93
N LEU A 22 10.19 -2.07 -13.97
CA LEU A 22 8.75 -2.20 -14.17
C LEU A 22 8.22 -1.16 -15.15
N LEU A 23 8.69 0.09 -15.09
CA LEU A 23 8.29 1.13 -16.04
C LEU A 23 8.70 0.79 -17.47
N GLN A 24 9.93 0.30 -17.66
CA GLN A 24 10.40 -0.14 -18.97
C GLN A 24 9.58 -1.32 -19.51
N LYS A 25 9.18 -2.25 -18.63
CA LYS A 25 8.43 -3.44 -19.02
C LYS A 25 6.95 -3.18 -19.28
N MET A 26 6.32 -2.29 -18.51
CA MET A 26 4.86 -2.06 -18.51
C MET A 26 4.41 -0.94 -19.45
N GLY A 27 5.33 -0.09 -19.91
CA GLY A 27 5.07 0.93 -20.93
C GLY A 27 4.50 2.25 -20.39
N SER A 28 3.81 3.01 -21.25
CA SER A 28 3.41 4.40 -21.00
C SER A 28 2.36 4.59 -19.90
N ASN A 29 1.57 3.55 -19.60
CA ASN A 29 0.52 3.60 -18.57
C ASN A 29 1.00 3.09 -17.20
N ALA A 30 2.31 3.01 -17.00
CA ALA A 30 2.90 2.63 -15.73
C ALA A 30 3.26 3.86 -14.89
N TYR A 31 2.66 3.93 -13.70
CA TYR A 31 2.82 5.05 -12.77
C TYR A 31 3.44 4.54 -11.47
N PRO A 32 4.67 4.97 -11.14
CA PRO A 32 5.32 4.53 -9.90
C PRO A 32 4.69 5.25 -8.71
N PHE A 33 4.68 4.60 -7.56
CA PHE A 33 4.29 5.19 -6.29
C PHE A 33 5.19 4.64 -5.18
N THR A 34 5.35 5.42 -4.11
CA THR A 34 6.11 5.04 -2.92
C THR A 34 5.36 5.54 -1.69
N PHE A 35 5.21 4.66 -0.69
CA PHE A 35 4.71 5.01 0.63
C PHE A 35 5.79 4.73 1.66
N HIS A 36 5.95 5.63 2.60
CA HIS A 36 6.81 5.44 3.76
C HIS A 36 5.93 5.20 4.97
N PHE A 37 6.27 4.17 5.75
CA PHE A 37 5.68 4.03 7.08
C PHE A 37 6.12 5.23 7.94
N VAL A 38 5.21 5.72 8.79
CA VAL A 38 5.59 6.66 9.84
C VAL A 38 6.50 5.97 10.85
N GLU A 39 7.42 6.71 11.46
CA GLU A 39 8.45 6.18 12.36
C GLU A 39 7.87 5.31 13.49
N MET A 40 6.76 5.76 14.07
CA MET A 40 6.07 5.09 15.18
C MET A 40 5.00 4.08 14.74
N ALA A 41 4.99 3.66 13.46
CA ALA A 41 4.00 2.69 12.98
C ALA A 41 4.20 1.33 13.68
N PRO A 42 3.17 0.74 14.32
CA PRO A 42 3.28 -0.57 14.96
C PRO A 42 3.55 -1.68 13.94
N CYS A 43 4.22 -2.75 14.35
CA CYS A 43 4.40 -3.94 13.51
C CYS A 43 3.09 -4.69 13.31
N SER A 44 3.01 -5.46 12.22
CA SER A 44 1.85 -6.30 11.95
C SER A 44 1.79 -7.45 12.95
N VAL A 45 0.70 -7.52 13.70
CA VAL A 45 0.45 -8.56 14.72
C VAL A 45 -1.01 -8.96 14.67
N THR A 46 -1.29 -10.25 14.81
CA THR A 46 -2.65 -10.79 14.86
C THR A 46 -2.73 -11.73 16.05
N LEU A 47 -3.65 -11.46 16.97
CA LEU A 47 -3.97 -12.35 18.08
C LEU A 47 -4.70 -13.57 17.53
N GLN A 48 -4.26 -14.75 17.94
CA GLN A 48 -4.97 -15.98 17.62
C GLN A 48 -6.25 -16.02 18.46
N PRO A 49 -7.43 -16.24 17.86
CA PRO A 49 -8.67 -16.38 18.60
C PRO A 49 -8.63 -17.64 19.48
N GLY A 50 -9.32 -17.61 20.62
CA GLY A 50 -9.57 -18.79 21.42
C GLY A 50 -10.60 -19.72 20.76
N GLU A 51 -10.73 -20.95 21.25
CA GLU A 51 -11.66 -21.95 20.67
C GLU A 51 -13.13 -21.48 20.66
N ASP A 52 -13.53 -20.72 21.69
CA ASP A 52 -14.88 -20.15 21.81
C ASP A 52 -15.01 -18.74 21.20
N ASP A 53 -13.94 -18.19 20.63
CA ASP A 53 -13.93 -16.82 20.12
C ASP A 53 -14.38 -16.79 18.65
N GLN A 54 -15.65 -16.43 18.45
CA GLN A 54 -16.27 -16.23 17.13
C GLN A 54 -16.06 -14.80 16.59
N GLY A 55 -15.24 -14.00 17.27
CA GLY A 55 -14.96 -12.61 16.94
C GLY A 55 -14.12 -12.43 15.66
N LYS A 56 -14.01 -11.18 15.21
CA LYS A 56 -13.04 -10.81 14.17
C LYS A 56 -11.62 -10.89 14.75
N PRO A 57 -10.62 -11.32 13.96
CA PRO A 57 -9.23 -11.30 14.40
C PRO A 57 -8.83 -9.93 14.94
N LEU A 58 -8.24 -9.92 16.12
CA LEU A 58 -7.75 -8.70 16.76
C LEU A 58 -6.28 -8.50 16.37
N GLY A 59 -5.94 -7.32 15.85
CA GLY A 59 -4.58 -7.09 15.40
C GLY A 59 -4.37 -5.80 14.63
N VAL A 60 -3.11 -5.62 14.22
CA VAL A 60 -2.65 -4.55 13.34
C VAL A 60 -2.35 -5.16 11.97
N GLU A 61 -3.11 -4.74 10.97
CA GLU A 61 -2.93 -5.13 9.58
C GLU A 61 -2.71 -3.89 8.71
N TYR A 62 -1.90 -4.04 7.66
CA TYR A 62 -1.67 -2.98 6.69
C TYR A 62 -2.12 -3.42 5.31
N TYR A 63 -2.78 -2.51 4.61
CA TYR A 63 -3.24 -2.73 3.26
C TYR A 63 -2.81 -1.57 2.38
N VAL A 64 -2.26 -1.89 1.21
CA VAL A 64 -2.11 -0.93 0.11
C VAL A 64 -3.39 -1.03 -0.71
N LYS A 65 -4.16 0.06 -0.74
CA LYS A 65 -5.42 0.15 -1.50
C LYS A 65 -5.25 1.18 -2.61
N CYS A 66 -5.59 0.80 -3.83
CA CYS A 66 -5.64 1.69 -4.99
C CYS A 66 -7.04 1.63 -5.61
N TRP A 67 -7.57 2.78 -6.01
CA TRP A 67 -8.85 2.86 -6.70
C TRP A 67 -8.87 4.04 -7.68
N VAL A 68 -9.76 3.95 -8.66
CA VAL A 68 -10.11 5.07 -9.53
C VAL A 68 -11.26 5.85 -8.89
N GLY A 69 -11.10 7.16 -8.74
CA GLY A 69 -12.12 8.09 -8.24
C GLY A 69 -12.08 9.41 -8.99
N ASN A 70 -13.21 10.13 -8.99
CA ASN A 70 -13.32 11.43 -9.68
C ASN A 70 -12.78 12.60 -8.86
N ASN A 71 -12.71 12.46 -7.54
CA ASN A 71 -12.17 13.44 -6.59
C ASN A 71 -11.57 12.72 -5.37
N GLU A 72 -10.88 13.47 -4.50
CA GLU A 72 -10.18 12.90 -3.33
C GLU A 72 -11.11 12.37 -2.23
N GLU A 73 -12.37 12.79 -2.25
CA GLU A 73 -13.42 12.39 -1.30
C GLU A 73 -14.13 11.09 -1.73
N ASP A 74 -13.93 10.65 -2.98
CA ASP A 74 -14.52 9.44 -3.51
C ASP A 74 -13.93 8.20 -2.79
N LYS A 75 -14.82 7.41 -2.19
CA LYS A 75 -14.46 6.19 -1.46
C LYS A 75 -14.07 5.02 -2.37
N GLY A 76 -14.16 5.23 -3.69
CA GLY A 76 -13.84 4.25 -4.72
C GLY A 76 -14.90 3.15 -4.81
N HIS A 77 -15.20 2.70 -6.03
CA HIS A 77 -16.11 1.58 -6.22
C HIS A 77 -15.36 0.26 -6.07
N ARG A 78 -16.01 -0.77 -5.50
CA ARG A 78 -15.44 -2.14 -5.40
C ARG A 78 -14.88 -2.70 -6.72
N ARG A 79 -15.43 -2.29 -7.87
CA ARG A 79 -15.01 -2.74 -9.22
C ARG A 79 -13.71 -2.11 -9.69
N SER A 80 -13.38 -0.93 -9.18
CA SER A 80 -12.15 -0.19 -9.51
C SER A 80 -11.12 -0.24 -8.40
N THR A 81 -11.38 -1.01 -7.34
CA THR A 81 -10.52 -1.10 -6.16
C THR A 81 -9.67 -2.36 -6.22
N VAL A 82 -8.36 -2.19 -6.04
CA VAL A 82 -7.42 -3.28 -5.77
C VAL A 82 -6.83 -3.07 -4.38
N GLN A 83 -6.75 -4.15 -3.61
CA GLN A 83 -6.21 -4.14 -2.25
C GLN A 83 -5.19 -5.25 -2.10
N LEU A 84 -4.02 -4.90 -1.57
CA LEU A 84 -2.93 -5.83 -1.28
C LEU A 84 -2.59 -5.77 0.21
N ALA A 85 -2.66 -6.90 0.89
CA ALA A 85 -2.20 -7.02 2.27
C ALA A 85 -0.67 -6.98 2.31
N ILE A 86 -0.10 -6.19 3.23
CA ILE A 86 1.35 -6.10 3.47
C ILE A 86 1.64 -6.25 4.96
N LYS A 87 2.88 -6.60 5.31
CA LYS A 87 3.31 -6.71 6.70
C LYS A 87 4.48 -5.79 7.01
N LYS A 88 4.40 -5.09 8.15
CA LYS A 88 5.54 -4.43 8.77
C LYS A 88 6.15 -5.38 9.80
N LEU A 89 7.39 -5.80 9.59
CA LEU A 89 8.13 -6.70 10.48
C LEU A 89 9.29 -5.96 11.13
N GLN A 90 9.59 -6.29 12.38
CA GLN A 90 10.79 -5.82 13.08
C GLN A 90 11.82 -6.95 13.07
N TYR A 91 13.00 -6.67 12.53
CA TYR A 91 14.14 -7.57 12.62
C TYR A 91 14.92 -7.30 13.91
N ALA A 92 15.58 -8.33 14.44
CA ALA A 92 16.52 -8.16 15.54
C ALA A 92 17.69 -7.28 15.09
N PRO A 93 18.22 -6.41 15.98
CA PRO A 93 19.46 -5.70 15.69
C PRO A 93 20.62 -6.70 15.54
N PRO A 94 21.66 -6.35 14.75
CA PRO A 94 22.86 -7.16 14.61
C PRO A 94 23.65 -7.30 15.92
#